data_AF-A0A973IXZ0-F1
#
_entry.id   AF-A0A973IXZ0-F1
#
_cell.length_a   1.000
_cell.length_b   1.000
_cell.length_c   1.000
_cell.angle_alpha   90.00
_cell.angle_beta   90.00
_cell.angle_gamma   90.00
#
_symmetry.space_group_name_H-M   'P 1'
#
loop_
_entity.id
_entity.type
_entity.pdbx_description
1 polymer ?
#
loop_
_entity_poly.entity_id
_entity_poly.type
_entity_poly.pdbx_seq_one_letter_code
_entity_poly.pdbx_strand_id
1 'polypeptide(L)'
;MLKNYLKNQKLPMLKKIFIFLIKIYQKTLSPDHGPLKKVFPHGYCRFHPTCSQYTIDAIEKNGVILGTLIGFWRINRCNPWSKGGNDKAETATIKQAFYGFLMIITYILISFMLFLLLEKLINRG
;
A
#
# COMPACT_ATOMS: atom_id res chain seq x y z
N MET A 1 -7.12 15.99 -22.72
CA MET A 1 -6.12 15.17 -23.45
C MET A 1 -5.59 13.97 -22.66
N LEU A 2 -5.17 14.13 -21.40
CA LEU A 2 -4.62 13.02 -20.58
C LEU A 2 -5.57 11.80 -20.41
N LYS A 3 -6.88 12.06 -20.27
CA LYS A 3 -7.91 11.00 -20.16
C LYS A 3 -8.02 10.11 -21.42
N ASN A 4 -7.73 10.67 -22.61
CA ASN A 4 -7.76 9.91 -23.87
C ASN A 4 -6.43 9.20 -24.15
N TYR A 5 -5.32 9.72 -23.62
CA TYR A 5 -4.01 9.07 -23.72
C TYR A 5 -3.96 7.75 -22.92
N LEU A 6 -4.50 7.75 -21.69
CA LEU A 6 -4.60 6.54 -20.85
C LEU A 6 -5.57 5.50 -21.42
N LYS A 7 -6.60 5.92 -22.16
CA LYS A 7 -7.58 5.02 -22.79
C LYS A 7 -6.98 4.20 -23.95
N ASN A 8 -5.92 4.72 -24.59
CA ASN A 8 -5.26 4.12 -25.75
C ASN A 8 -3.94 3.40 -25.42
N GLN A 9 -3.44 3.49 -24.20
CA GLN A 9 -2.35 2.63 -23.75
C GLN A 9 -2.95 1.23 -23.56
N LYS A 10 -2.61 0.26 -24.42
CA LYS A 10 -2.98 -1.15 -24.24
C LYS A 10 -2.48 -1.59 -22.86
N LEU A 11 -3.31 -1.50 -21.82
CA LEU A 11 -3.01 -2.11 -20.54
C LEU A 11 -2.78 -3.60 -20.83
N PRO A 12 -1.60 -4.18 -20.51
CA PRO A 12 -1.40 -5.61 -20.64
C PRO A 12 -2.55 -6.32 -19.92
N MET A 13 -3.08 -7.41 -20.49
CA MET A 13 -4.28 -8.08 -19.97
C MET A 13 -4.20 -8.37 -18.47
N LEU A 14 -2.99 -8.64 -17.97
CA LEU A 14 -2.70 -8.83 -16.56
C LEU A 14 -3.11 -7.63 -15.67
N LYS A 15 -2.83 -6.38 -16.08
CA LYS A 15 -3.26 -5.19 -15.32
C LYS A 15 -4.79 -5.13 -15.21
N LYS A 16 -5.50 -5.43 -16.30
CA LYS A 16 -6.97 -5.40 -16.31
C LYS A 16 -7.56 -6.43 -15.37
N ILE A 17 -7.01 -7.65 -15.35
CA ILE A 17 -7.45 -8.72 -14.44
C ILE A 17 -7.28 -8.27 -12.99
N PHE A 18 -6.10 -7.77 -12.61
CA PHE A 18 -5.85 -7.33 -11.24
C PHE A 18 -6.74 -6.14 -10.82
N ILE A 19 -6.88 -5.14 -11.68
CA ILE A 19 -7.77 -4.00 -11.41
C ILE A 19 -9.22 -4.46 -11.30
N PHE A 20 -9.65 -5.41 -12.13
CA PHE A 20 -10.98 -5.99 -12.07
C PHE A 20 -11.23 -6.72 -10.74
N LEU A 21 -10.28 -7.53 -10.28
CA LEU A 21 -10.35 -8.19 -8.97
C LEU A 21 -10.45 -7.18 -7.83
N ILE A 22 -9.65 -6.11 -7.85
CA ILE A 22 -9.71 -5.06 -6.82
C ILE A 22 -11.06 -4.33 -6.88
N LYS A 23 -11.62 -4.09 -8.07
CA LYS A 23 -12.95 -3.48 -8.24
C LYS A 23 -14.09 -4.38 -7.76
N ILE A 24 -13.98 -5.71 -7.94
CA ILE A 24 -14.94 -6.66 -7.35
C ILE A 24 -14.89 -6.54 -5.83
N TYR A 25 -13.69 -6.59 -5.24
CA TYR A 25 -13.49 -6.40 -3.80
C TYR A 25 -14.09 -5.07 -3.31
N GLN A 26 -13.86 -3.97 -4.03
CA GLN A 26 -14.45 -2.66 -3.71
C GLN A 26 -15.98 -2.68 -3.67
N LYS A 27 -16.62 -3.47 -4.54
CA LYS A 27 -18.10 -3.53 -4.64
C LYS A 27 -18.75 -4.52 -3.68
N THR A 28 -18.06 -5.59 -3.29
CA THR A 28 -18.64 -6.66 -2.47
C THR A 28 -18.26 -6.55 -1.00
N LEU A 29 -16.96 -6.56 -0.70
CA LEU A 29 -16.41 -6.75 0.64
C LEU A 29 -15.80 -5.48 1.22
N SER A 30 -15.56 -4.43 0.43
CA SER A 30 -14.90 -3.23 0.92
C SER A 30 -15.82 -2.44 1.86
N PRO A 31 -15.38 -2.19 3.10
CA PRO A 31 -16.10 -1.33 4.03
C PRO A 31 -16.20 0.13 3.56
N ASP A 32 -15.32 0.56 2.66
CA ASP A 32 -15.17 1.96 2.26
C ASP A 32 -16.01 2.35 1.02
N HIS A 33 -16.35 1.38 0.14
CA HIS A 33 -17.01 1.66 -1.16
C HIS A 33 -18.23 0.77 -1.44
N GLY A 34 -18.46 -0.27 -0.61
CA GLY A 34 -19.51 -1.25 -0.81
C GLY A 34 -20.71 -1.09 0.14
N PRO A 35 -21.63 -2.06 0.16
CA PRO A 35 -22.79 -2.07 1.05
C PRO A 35 -22.41 -2.06 2.54
N LEU A 36 -21.21 -2.55 2.86
CA LEU A 36 -20.62 -2.53 4.21
C LEU A 36 -20.32 -1.11 4.73
N LYS A 37 -20.28 -0.08 3.87
CA LYS A 37 -20.20 1.32 4.31
C LYS A 37 -21.39 1.74 5.18
N LYS A 38 -22.55 1.08 5.02
CA LYS A 38 -23.72 1.29 5.89
C LYS A 38 -23.49 0.81 7.33
N VAL A 39 -22.61 -0.19 7.50
CA VAL A 39 -22.22 -0.73 8.81
C VAL A 39 -21.04 0.06 9.38
N PHE A 40 -20.18 0.60 8.52
CA PHE A 40 -18.99 1.37 8.89
C PHE A 40 -19.03 2.79 8.30
N PRO A 41 -19.83 3.71 8.90
CA PRO A 41 -20.10 5.03 8.32
C PRO A 41 -18.84 5.89 8.17
N HIS A 42 -17.82 5.65 8.99
CA HIS A 42 -16.55 6.38 8.96
C HIS A 42 -15.48 5.76 8.06
N GLY A 43 -15.74 4.59 7.46
CA GLY A 43 -14.74 3.81 6.74
C GLY A 43 -13.61 3.31 7.64
N TYR A 44 -12.73 2.48 7.08
CA TYR A 44 -11.51 1.99 7.74
C TYR A 44 -10.26 2.64 7.19
N CYS A 45 -10.30 3.08 5.93
CA CYS A 45 -9.13 3.66 5.31
C CYS A 45 -8.88 5.08 5.83
N ARG A 46 -7.73 5.28 6.48
CA ARG A 46 -7.31 6.60 7.00
C ARG A 46 -6.71 7.52 5.95
N PHE A 47 -6.40 6.99 4.77
CA PHE A 47 -5.83 7.76 3.68
C PHE A 47 -6.84 8.03 2.58
N HIS A 48 -6.70 9.18 1.93
CA HIS A 48 -7.47 9.55 0.74
C HIS A 48 -6.55 9.79 -0.47
N PRO A 49 -6.82 9.20 -1.65
CA PRO A 49 -7.85 8.20 -1.92
C PRO A 49 -7.62 6.92 -1.10
N THR A 50 -8.62 6.05 -1.05
CA THR A 50 -8.56 4.83 -0.23
C THR A 50 -7.43 3.89 -0.65
N CYS A 51 -6.97 3.00 0.23
CA CYS A 51 -5.87 2.07 -0.07
C CYS A 51 -6.14 1.21 -1.32
N SER A 52 -7.39 0.79 -1.54
CA SER A 52 -7.77 0.03 -2.73
C SER A 52 -7.69 0.88 -4.00
N GLN A 53 -8.19 2.12 -3.97
CA GLN A 53 -8.08 3.03 -5.10
C GLN A 53 -6.62 3.41 -5.39
N TYR A 54 -5.84 3.70 -4.35
CA TYR A 54 -4.42 3.96 -4.48
C TYR A 54 -3.68 2.77 -5.11
N THR A 55 -4.06 1.54 -4.77
CA THR A 55 -3.45 0.34 -5.36
C THR A 55 -3.79 0.22 -6.85
N ILE A 56 -5.02 0.54 -7.25
CA ILE A 56 -5.41 0.61 -8.67
C ILE A 56 -4.53 1.64 -9.40
N ASP A 57 -4.46 2.86 -8.88
CA ASP A 57 -3.69 3.95 -9.48
C ASP A 57 -2.19 3.59 -9.57
N ALA A 58 -1.65 2.92 -8.54
CA ALA A 58 -0.27 2.47 -8.50
C ALA A 58 0.00 1.34 -9.52
N ILE A 59 -0.95 0.43 -9.75
CA ILE A 59 -0.86 -0.63 -10.78
C ILE A 59 -0.94 -0.03 -12.18
N GLU A 60 -1.83 0.93 -12.39
CA GLU A 60 -1.94 1.66 -13.65
C GLU A 60 -0.61 2.32 -14.01
N LYS A 61 -0.01 3.04 -13.05
CA LYS A 61 1.24 3.77 -13.20
C LYS A 61 2.49 2.89 -13.30
N ASN A 62 2.70 1.98 -12.35
CA ASN A 62 3.99 1.30 -12.16
C ASN A 62 4.02 -0.17 -12.62
N GLY A 63 2.90 -0.74 -13.07
CA GLY A 63 2.82 -2.18 -13.34
C GLY A 63 2.19 -2.97 -12.20
N VAL A 64 1.78 -4.22 -12.47
CA VAL A 64 1.11 -5.07 -11.48
C VAL A 64 2.00 -5.35 -10.28
N ILE A 65 3.26 -5.75 -10.50
CA ILE A 65 4.17 -6.14 -9.41
C ILE A 65 4.48 -4.94 -8.51
N LEU A 66 5.07 -3.87 -9.08
CA LEU A 66 5.42 -2.68 -8.32
C LEU A 66 4.20 -1.97 -7.73
N GLY A 67 3.10 -1.89 -8.49
CA GLY A 67 1.86 -1.28 -8.00
C GLY A 67 1.26 -2.03 -6.83
N THR A 68 1.30 -3.37 -6.86
CA THR A 68 0.85 -4.21 -5.74
C THR A 68 1.76 -4.03 -4.51
N LEU A 69 3.08 -4.00 -4.69
CA LEU A 69 4.02 -3.76 -3.58
C LEU A 69 3.80 -2.37 -2.93
N ILE A 70 3.64 -1.33 -3.74
CA ILE A 70 3.39 0.03 -3.27
C ILE A 70 2.03 0.13 -2.54
N GLY A 71 0.99 -0.50 -3.10
CA GLY A 71 -0.34 -0.59 -2.48
C GLY A 71 -0.31 -1.35 -1.15
N PHE A 72 0.35 -2.51 -1.12
CA PHE A 72 0.53 -3.33 0.07
C PHE A 72 1.25 -2.56 1.19
N TRP A 73 2.32 -1.84 0.86
CA TRP A 73 3.01 -1.00 1.84
C TRP A 73 2.11 0.09 2.43
N ARG A 74 1.21 0.67 1.63
CA ARG A 74 0.23 1.64 2.13
C ARG A 74 -0.81 0.98 3.04
N ILE A 75 -1.28 -0.23 2.72
CA ILE A 75 -2.22 -0.98 3.56
C ILE A 75 -1.63 -1.21 4.95
N ASN A 76 -0.37 -1.63 5.05
CA ASN A 76 0.31 -1.83 6.35
C ASN A 76 0.39 -0.54 7.19
N ARG A 77 0.59 0.61 6.54
CA ARG A 77 0.59 1.93 7.20
C ARG A 77 -0.82 2.43 7.52
N CYS A 78 -1.86 1.82 6.96
CA CYS A 78 -3.26 2.17 7.17
C CYS A 78 -3.82 1.39 8.37
N ASN A 79 -3.51 1.86 9.57
CA ASN A 79 -3.95 1.27 10.83
C ASN A 79 -4.58 2.34 11.76
N PRO A 80 -5.27 1.94 12.85
CA PRO A 80 -5.94 2.86 13.77
C PRO A 80 -5.04 3.85 14.54
N TRP A 81 -3.72 3.74 14.43
CA TRP A 81 -2.78 4.69 15.03
C TRP A 81 -2.13 5.60 13.98
N SER A 82 -2.44 5.38 12.70
CA SER A 82 -1.98 6.23 11.62
C SER A 82 -2.70 7.57 11.65
N LYS A 83 -1.94 8.66 11.48
CA LYS A 83 -2.52 10.02 11.32
C LYS A 83 -3.40 10.12 10.06
N GLY A 84 -3.25 9.19 9.12
CA GLY A 84 -3.96 9.25 7.85
C GLY A 84 -3.50 10.43 7.00
N GLY A 85 -4.28 10.76 5.98
CA GLY A 85 -4.06 11.97 5.17
C GLY A 85 -4.24 11.79 3.67
N ASN A 86 -4.00 12.87 2.93
CA ASN A 86 -4.14 12.92 1.47
C ASN A 86 -2.85 12.46 0.80
N ASP A 87 -2.74 11.16 0.55
CA ASP A 87 -1.60 10.56 -0.16
C ASP A 87 -2.04 10.15 -1.58
N LYS A 88 -1.73 10.99 -2.57
CA LYS A 88 -2.12 10.75 -3.97
C LYS A 88 -1.16 9.74 -4.61
N ALA A 89 -1.67 8.87 -5.48
CA ALA A 89 -0.84 7.92 -6.24
C ALA A 89 0.18 8.56 -7.19
N GLU A 90 0.17 9.88 -7.35
CA GLU A 90 1.27 10.60 -7.99
C GLU A 90 2.60 10.40 -7.24
N THR A 91 2.56 10.24 -5.91
CA THR A 91 3.72 9.93 -5.08
C THR A 91 4.14 8.45 -5.17
N ALA A 92 3.26 7.57 -5.68
CA ALA A 92 3.48 6.13 -5.86
C ALA A 92 4.63 5.88 -6.85
N THR A 93 5.84 5.80 -6.32
CA THR A 93 7.09 5.69 -7.07
C THR A 93 7.92 4.54 -6.52
N ILE A 94 8.84 4.01 -7.34
CA ILE A 94 9.80 2.99 -6.93
C ILE A 94 10.56 3.40 -5.64
N LYS A 95 10.79 4.69 -5.44
CA LYS A 95 11.39 5.23 -4.22
C LYS A 95 10.62 4.81 -2.97
N GLN A 96 9.29 4.83 -2.99
CA GLN A 96 8.48 4.43 -1.84
C GLN A 96 8.64 2.94 -1.51
N ALA A 97 8.68 2.07 -2.52
CA ALA A 97 8.95 0.65 -2.32
C ALA A 97 10.37 0.42 -1.77
N PHE A 98 11.35 1.13 -2.33
CA PHE A 98 12.75 1.05 -1.90
C PHE A 98 12.95 1.52 -0.45
N TYR A 99 12.41 2.68 -0.08
CA TYR A 99 12.50 3.17 1.31
C TYR A 99 11.74 2.26 2.28
N GLY A 100 10.59 1.71 1.90
CA GLY A 100 9.90 0.72 2.72
C GLY A 100 10.76 -0.50 3.01
N PHE A 101 11.42 -1.04 1.99
CA PHE A 101 12.34 -2.16 2.13
C PHE A 101 13.58 -1.81 2.97
N LEU A 102 14.19 -0.65 2.72
CA LEU A 102 15.35 -0.18 3.47
C LEU A 102 15.04 0.02 4.97
N MET A 103 13.85 0.54 5.29
CA MET A 103 13.38 0.68 6.67
C MET A 103 13.23 -0.66 7.38
N ILE A 104 12.75 -1.70 6.68
CA ILE A 104 12.65 -3.05 7.25
C ILE A 104 14.04 -3.63 7.53
N ILE A 105 14.96 -3.54 6.57
CA ILE A 105 16.33 -4.05 6.72
C ILE A 105 17.03 -3.37 7.89
N THR A 106 16.96 -2.03 7.95
CA THR A 106 17.60 -1.27 9.03
C THR A 106 17.05 -1.64 10.41
N TYR A 107 15.73 -1.81 10.54
CA TYR A 107 15.11 -2.25 11.80
C TYR A 107 15.56 -3.65 12.24
N ILE A 108 15.66 -4.60 11.30
CA ILE A 108 16.14 -5.96 11.57
C ILE A 108 17.59 -5.94 12.05
N LEU A 109 18.46 -5.19 11.35
CA LEU A 109 19.88 -5.09 11.70
C LEU A 109 20.08 -4.44 13.08
N ILE A 110 19.36 -3.36 13.39
CA ILE A 110 19.43 -2.69 14.69
C ILE A 110 18.93 -3.62 15.80
N SER A 111 17.81 -4.30 15.59
CA SER A 111 17.23 -5.23 16.57
C SER A 111 18.17 -6.41 16.86
N PHE A 112 18.79 -6.96 15.81
CA PHE A 112 19.79 -8.01 15.95
C PHE A 112 21.05 -7.52 16.69
N MET A 113 21.57 -6.34 16.33
CA MET A 113 22.73 -5.77 17.00
C MET A 113 22.45 -5.47 18.49
N LEU A 114 21.27 -4.96 18.81
CA LEU A 114 20.84 -4.73 20.19
C LEU A 114 20.72 -6.04 20.96
N PHE A 115 20.17 -7.09 20.35
CA PHE A 115 20.10 -8.43 20.94
C PHE A 115 21.50 -8.96 21.30
N LEU A 116 22.46 -8.86 20.38
CA LEU A 116 23.85 -9.26 20.66
C LEU A 116 24.51 -8.42 21.76
N LEU A 117 24.20 -7.12 21.81
CA LEU A 117 24.68 -6.24 22.88
C LEU A 117 24.13 -6.67 24.24
N LEU A 118 22.82 -6.95 24.30
CA LEU A 118 22.15 -7.43 25.51
C LEU A 118 22.73 -8.76 25.99
N GLU A 119 22.94 -9.72 25.08
CA GLU A 119 23.55 -11.01 25.39
C GLU A 119 24.96 -10.83 25.97
N LYS A 120 25.76 -9.92 25.39
CA LYS A 120 27.09 -9.58 25.89
C LYS A 120 27.07 -8.88 27.25
N LEU A 121 26.04 -8.11 27.58
CA LEU A 121 25.86 -7.48 28.88
C LEU A 121 25.43 -8.49 29.95
N ILE A 122 24.54 -9.43 29.59
CA ILE A 122 24.08 -10.50 30.49
C ILE A 122 25.24 -11.45 30.82
N ASN A 123 26.02 -11.88 29.83
CA ASN A 123 27.15 -12.81 30.02
C ASN A 123 28.41 -12.17 30.62
N ARG A 124 28.35 -10.88 31.01
CA ARG A 124 29.45 -10.15 31.66
C ARG A 124 29.32 -10.06 33.17
N GLY A 125 28.19 -10.46 33.75
CA GLY A 125 27.99 -10.61 35.20
C GLY A 125 28.22 -12.04 35.62
#